data_AF-A0A926UAX4-F1
#
_entry.id   AF-A0A926UAX4-F1
#
_cell.length_a   1.000
_cell.length_b   1.000
_cell.length_c   1.000
_cell.angle_alpha   90.00
_cell.angle_beta   90.00
_cell.angle_gamma   90.00
#
_symmetry.space_group_name_H-M   'P 1'
#
loop_
_entity.id
_entity.type
_entity.pdbx_description
1 polymer ?
#
loop_
_entity_poly.entity_id
_entity_poly.type
_entity_poly.pdbx_seq_one_letter_code
_entity_poly.pdbx_strand_id
1 'polypeptide(L)'
;MRTWLALSVLVLADCAGSLLLTQGMKQVGEVSTLQPRALLRLARRAIFNPKLGLGVLCMTVAFFMFISLLSWADLSFVLPATALTEPINMLGTQYILKEKVTPVRWVSIAFICVGVFLISLSNGTR
;
A
#
# COMPACT_ATOMS: atom_id res chain seq x y z
N MET A 1 0.58 -19.74 12.78
CA MET A 1 1.29 -18.64 13.49
C MET A 1 2.25 -17.87 12.56
N ARG A 2 3.15 -18.53 11.81
CA ARG A 2 4.06 -17.84 10.86
C ARG A 2 3.34 -17.02 9.77
N THR A 3 2.22 -17.52 9.25
CA THR A 3 1.39 -16.84 8.23
C THR A 3 0.81 -15.51 8.72
N TRP A 4 0.23 -15.49 9.93
CA TRP A 4 -0.31 -14.28 10.55
C TRP A 4 0.77 -13.23 10.83
N LEU A 5 1.96 -13.66 11.30
CA LEU A 5 3.10 -12.76 11.49
C LEU A 5 3.56 -12.17 10.16
N ALA A 6 3.76 -13.00 9.14
CA ALA A 6 4.18 -12.53 7.83
C ALA A 6 3.13 -11.60 7.16
N LEU A 7 1.83 -11.87 7.36
CA LEU A 7 0.73 -10.99 6.97
C LEU A 7 0.82 -9.62 7.66
N SER A 8 1.03 -9.60 8.99
CA SER A 8 1.12 -8.34 9.72
C SER A 8 2.31 -7.50 9.26
N VAL A 9 3.47 -8.13 9.03
CA VAL A 9 4.68 -7.46 8.54
C VAL A 9 4.47 -6.97 7.10
N LEU A 10 3.86 -7.79 6.24
CA LEU A 10 3.49 -7.41 4.89
C LEU A 10 2.62 -6.15 4.89
N VAL A 11 1.52 -6.17 5.64
CA VAL A 11 0.54 -5.08 5.73
C VAL A 11 1.19 -3.79 6.24
N LEU A 12 2.02 -3.89 7.28
CA LEU A 12 2.71 -2.73 7.84
C LEU A 12 3.77 -2.17 6.87
N ALA A 13 4.55 -3.04 6.22
CA ALA A 13 5.59 -2.63 5.28
C ALA A 13 4.99 -2.02 4.00
N ASP A 14 3.90 -2.60 3.50
CA ASP A 14 3.17 -2.10 2.33
C ASP A 14 2.57 -0.72 2.62
N CYS A 15 1.85 -0.59 3.73
CA CYS A 15 1.26 0.66 4.18
C CYS A 15 2.32 1.74 4.47
N ALA A 16 3.43 1.38 5.15
CA ALA A 16 4.52 2.33 5.36
C ALA A 16 5.15 2.76 4.02
N GLY A 17 5.39 1.80 3.13
CA GLY A 17 5.97 2.03 1.80
C GLY A 17 5.11 2.96 0.94
N SER A 18 3.82 2.68 0.80
CA SER A 18 2.87 3.51 0.06
C SER A 18 2.80 4.95 0.61
N LEU A 19 2.81 5.11 1.94
CA LEU A 19 2.78 6.42 2.59
C LEU A 19 4.07 7.21 2.37
N LEU A 20 5.23 6.57 2.57
CA LEU A 20 6.55 7.16 2.32
C LEU A 20 6.71 7.57 0.85
N LEU A 21 6.25 6.73 -0.08
CA LEU A 21 6.24 7.02 -1.50
C LEU A 21 5.34 8.21 -1.83
N THR A 22 4.11 8.21 -1.32
CA THR A 22 3.15 9.31 -1.52
C THR A 22 3.69 10.62 -0.94
N GLN A 23 4.26 10.59 0.27
CA GLN A 23 4.93 11.73 0.88
C GLN A 23 6.13 12.23 0.08
N GLY A 24 6.94 11.29 -0.41
CA GLY A 24 8.12 11.56 -1.20
C GLY A 24 7.77 12.24 -2.52
N MET A 25 6.75 11.74 -3.22
CA MET A 25 6.25 12.33 -4.45
C MET A 25 5.71 13.75 -4.22
N LYS A 26 4.99 13.98 -3.12
CA LYS A 26 4.54 15.33 -2.75
C LYS A 26 5.69 16.30 -2.48
N GLN A 27 6.80 15.84 -1.91
CA GLN A 27 8.01 16.65 -1.68
C GLN A 27 8.82 16.92 -2.96
N VAL A 28 8.75 16.01 -3.94
CA VAL A 28 9.43 16.17 -5.23
C VAL A 28 8.74 17.23 -6.11
N GLY A 29 7.43 17.44 -5.95
CA GLY A 29 6.66 18.49 -6.59
C GLY A 29 5.94 18.06 -7.87
N GLU A 30 4.86 18.76 -8.23
CA GLU A 30 4.06 18.47 -9.43
C GLU A 30 4.85 18.69 -10.72
N VAL A 31 4.66 17.79 -11.68
CA VAL A 31 5.27 17.87 -13.01
C VAL A 31 4.49 18.88 -13.86
N SER A 32 4.59 20.18 -13.53
CA SER A 32 3.84 21.22 -14.25
C SER A 32 4.36 21.47 -15.68
N THR A 33 5.44 20.82 -16.10
CA THR A 33 5.96 20.93 -17.47
C THR A 33 6.64 19.63 -17.89
N LEU A 34 6.12 18.96 -18.92
CA LEU A 34 6.71 17.76 -19.56
C LEU A 34 7.96 18.12 -20.38
N GLN A 35 8.85 18.92 -19.83
CA GLN A 35 10.13 19.23 -20.45
C GLN A 35 11.14 18.13 -20.07
N PRO A 36 11.88 17.53 -21.03
CA PRO A 36 12.82 16.43 -20.74
C PRO A 36 13.87 16.80 -19.67
N ARG A 37 14.29 18.07 -19.64
CA ARG A 37 15.24 18.61 -18.66
C ARG A 37 14.62 18.81 -17.27
N ALA A 38 13.31 19.05 -17.18
CA ALA A 38 12.59 19.12 -15.92
C ALA A 38 12.39 17.70 -15.35
N LEU A 39 12.01 16.74 -16.19
CA LEU A 39 11.90 15.32 -15.84
C LEU A 39 13.22 14.73 -15.32
N LEU A 40 14.34 14.99 -15.98
CA LEU A 40 15.67 14.53 -15.52
C LEU A 40 16.05 15.12 -14.16
N ARG A 41 15.75 16.40 -13.91
CA ARG A 41 15.95 17.03 -12.60
C ARG A 41 15.05 16.43 -11.54
N LEU A 42 13.80 16.17 -11.89
CA LEU A 42 12.81 15.57 -11.00
C LEU A 42 13.20 14.14 -10.63
N ALA A 43 13.61 13.32 -11.61
CA ALA A 43 14.10 11.97 -11.41
C ALA A 43 15.33 11.95 -10.50
N ARG A 44 16.31 12.84 -10.73
CA ARG A 44 17.47 12.96 -9.85
C ARG A 44 17.04 13.34 -8.43
N ARG A 45 16.12 14.30 -8.28
CA ARG A 45 15.62 14.71 -6.96
C ARG A 45 14.79 13.62 -6.28
N ALA A 46 14.09 12.79 -7.04
CA ALA A 46 13.36 11.64 -6.53
C ALA A 46 14.32 10.54 -6.02
N ILE A 47 15.36 10.22 -6.79
CA ILE A 47 16.39 9.22 -6.42
C ILE A 47 17.18 9.67 -5.19
N PHE A 48 17.53 10.95 -5.09
CA PHE A 48 18.26 11.51 -3.94
C PHE A 48 17.35 11.81 -2.72
N ASN A 49 16.04 11.57 -2.80
CA ASN A 49 15.15 11.80 -1.68
C ASN A 49 15.16 10.58 -0.74
N PRO A 50 15.67 10.71 0.49
CA PRO A 50 15.84 9.56 1.40
C PRO A 50 14.50 8.90 1.75
N LYS A 51 13.41 9.67 1.82
CA LYS A 51 12.06 9.15 2.08
C LYS A 51 11.52 8.25 0.96
N LEU A 52 11.82 8.59 -0.30
CA LEU A 52 11.44 7.76 -1.45
C LEU A 52 12.24 6.45 -1.44
N GLY A 53 13.56 6.53 -1.22
CA GLY A 53 14.39 5.32 -1.08
C GLY A 53 13.90 4.40 0.04
N LEU A 54 13.56 4.96 1.20
CA LEU A 54 13.04 4.19 2.34
C LEU A 54 11.66 3.57 2.04
N GLY A 55 10.80 4.28 1.31
CA GLY A 55 9.53 3.75 0.81
C GLY A 55 9.71 2.58 -0.16
N VAL A 56 10.65 2.69 -1.12
CA VAL A 56 10.98 1.61 -2.07
C VAL A 56 11.54 0.39 -1.33
N LEU A 57 12.41 0.58 -0.34
CA LEU A 57 12.92 -0.52 0.48
C LEU A 57 11.79 -1.22 1.23
N CYS A 58 10.86 -0.47 1.83
CA CYS A 58 9.70 -1.03 2.50
C CYS A 58 8.81 -1.84 1.54
N MET A 59 8.54 -1.30 0.35
CA MET A 59 7.80 -2.03 -0.69
C MET A 59 8.54 -3.28 -1.18
N THR A 60 9.87 -3.26 -1.23
CA THR A 60 10.66 -4.44 -1.59
C THR A 60 10.48 -5.54 -0.53
N VAL A 61 10.56 -5.18 0.75
CA VAL A 61 10.30 -6.11 1.86
C VAL A 61 8.89 -6.66 1.79
N ALA A 62 7.89 -5.79 1.58
CA ALA A 62 6.50 -6.19 1.39
C ALA A 62 6.36 -7.20 0.24
N PHE A 63 6.99 -6.95 -0.90
CA PHE A 63 6.95 -7.85 -2.05
C PHE A 63 7.52 -9.24 -1.75
N PHE A 64 8.68 -9.32 -1.09
CA PHE A 64 9.23 -10.62 -0.66
C PHE A 64 8.34 -11.33 0.36
N MET A 65 7.74 -10.58 1.28
CA MET A 65 6.77 -11.11 2.25
C MET A 65 5.53 -11.67 1.54
N PHE A 66 5.05 -10.97 0.50
CA PHE A 66 3.90 -11.37 -0.30
C PHE A 66 4.16 -12.69 -1.01
N ILE A 67 5.30 -12.83 -1.70
CA ILE A 67 5.69 -14.09 -2.34
C ILE A 67 5.82 -15.22 -1.31
N SER A 68 6.42 -14.95 -0.15
CA SER A 68 6.54 -15.94 0.93
C SER A 68 5.17 -16.38 1.45
N LEU A 69 4.21 -15.46 1.53
CA LEU A 69 2.83 -15.74 1.91
C LEU A 69 2.13 -16.64 0.90
N LEU A 70 2.27 -16.35 -0.40
CA LEU A 70 1.72 -17.16 -1.48
C LEU A 70 2.31 -18.58 -1.46
N SER A 71 3.54 -18.74 -0.98
CA SER A 71 4.16 -20.06 -0.84
C SER A 71 3.60 -20.88 0.33
N TRP A 72 2.95 -20.25 1.32
CA TRP A 72 2.55 -20.91 2.58
C TRP A 72 1.04 -21.01 2.77
N ALA A 73 0.27 -20.11 2.16
CA ALA A 73 -1.17 -20.05 2.28
C ALA A 73 -1.81 -20.03 0.89
N ASP A 74 -2.96 -20.69 0.76
CA ASP A 74 -3.74 -20.64 -0.47
C ASP A 74 -4.12 -19.20 -0.82
N LEU A 75 -4.07 -18.89 -2.12
CA LEU A 75 -4.38 -17.58 -2.68
C LEU A 75 -5.72 -17.03 -2.15
N SER A 76 -6.69 -17.93 -1.91
CA SER A 76 -8.03 -17.64 -1.38
C SER A 76 -8.04 -16.99 0.00
N PHE A 77 -6.96 -17.11 0.79
CA PHE A 77 -6.81 -16.44 2.08
C PHE A 77 -5.97 -15.17 1.97
N VAL A 78 -4.92 -15.18 1.14
CA VAL A 78 -4.01 -14.05 0.98
C VAL A 78 -4.69 -12.87 0.28
N LEU A 79 -5.51 -13.13 -0.74
CA LEU A 79 -6.22 -12.10 -1.49
C LEU A 79 -7.14 -11.24 -0.60
N PRO A 80 -8.07 -11.80 0.19
CA PRO A 80 -8.91 -11.00 1.07
C PRO A 80 -8.09 -10.29 2.15
N ALA A 81 -7.04 -10.91 2.68
CA ALA A 81 -6.17 -10.26 3.67
C ALA A 81 -5.42 -9.06 3.08
N THR A 82 -4.98 -9.15 1.83
CA THR A 82 -4.30 -8.06 1.13
C THR A 82 -5.27 -6.91 0.80
N ALA A 83 -6.53 -7.23 0.50
CA ALA A 83 -7.56 -6.20 0.29
C ALA A 83 -7.84 -5.37 1.56
N LEU A 84 -7.67 -5.96 2.76
CA LEU A 84 -7.81 -5.25 4.04
C LEU A 84 -6.66 -4.26 4.32
N THR A 85 -5.55 -4.37 3.60
CA THR A 85 -4.40 -3.44 3.68
C THR A 85 -4.77 -2.04 3.20
N GLU A 86 -5.62 -1.94 2.17
CA GLU A 86 -6.03 -0.67 1.55
C GLU A 86 -6.78 0.27 2.52
N PRO A 87 -7.77 -0.20 3.32
CA PRO A 87 -8.35 0.59 4.40
C PRO A 87 -7.32 1.13 5.39
N ILE A 88 -6.34 0.31 5.78
CA ILE A 88 -5.29 0.67 6.75
C ILE A 88 -4.39 1.75 6.15
N ASN A 89 -3.98 1.58 4.89
CA ASN A 89 -3.23 2.56 4.11
C ASN A 89 -3.98 3.90 4.01
N MET A 90 -5.28 3.84 3.77
CA MET A 90 -6.12 5.03 3.68
C MET A 90 -6.24 5.78 5.02
N LEU A 91 -6.39 5.05 6.14
CA LEU A 91 -6.35 5.63 7.49
C LEU A 91 -4.99 6.25 7.80
N GLY A 92 -3.90 5.55 7.44
CA GLY A 92 -2.54 6.05 7.57
C GLY A 92 -2.35 7.34 6.77
N THR A 93 -2.93 7.41 5.56
CA THR A 93 -2.87 8.61 4.71
C THR A 93 -3.63 9.76 5.34
N GLN A 94 -4.82 9.52 5.89
CA GLN A 94 -5.57 10.55 6.60
C GLN A 94 -4.80 11.09 7.81
N TYR A 95 -4.16 10.21 8.59
CA TYR A 95 -3.49 10.60 9.83
C TYR A 95 -2.14 11.28 9.58
N ILE A 96 -1.33 10.72 8.68
CA ILE A 96 0.05 11.15 8.42
C ILE A 96 0.10 12.29 7.39
N LEU A 97 -0.75 12.24 6.37
CA LEU A 97 -0.79 13.23 5.29
C LEU A 97 -1.79 14.36 5.55
N LYS A 98 -2.67 14.20 6.56
CA LYS A 98 -3.74 15.15 6.93
C LYS A 98 -4.64 15.55 5.75
N GLU A 99 -4.73 14.71 4.73
CA GLU A 99 -5.63 14.97 3.61
C GLU A 99 -7.07 14.73 4.01
N LYS A 100 -7.95 15.63 3.56
CA LYS A 100 -9.40 15.42 3.68
C LYS A 100 -9.77 14.23 2.82
N VAL A 101 -10.05 13.12 3.48
CA VAL A 101 -10.58 11.94 2.83
C VAL A 101 -12.00 12.24 2.34
N THR A 102 -12.24 12.06 1.05
CA THR A 102 -13.57 12.25 0.47
C THR A 102 -14.53 11.16 0.94
N PRO A 103 -15.83 11.47 1.11
CA PRO A 103 -16.84 10.49 1.52
C PRO A 103 -16.96 9.32 0.52
N VAL A 104 -16.68 9.54 -0.77
CA VAL A 104 -16.62 8.49 -1.79
C VAL A 104 -15.57 7.42 -1.46
N ARG A 105 -14.44 7.83 -0.90
CA ARG A 105 -13.34 6.94 -0.53
C ARG A 105 -13.73 6.04 0.65
N TRP A 106 -14.54 6.55 1.59
CA TRP A 106 -15.13 5.75 2.67
C TRP A 106 -16.10 4.69 2.15
N VAL A 107 -16.89 5.02 1.14
CA VAL A 107 -17.76 4.05 0.47
C VAL A 107 -16.94 2.94 -0.19
N SER A 108 -15.79 3.26 -0.78
CA SER A 108 -14.87 2.25 -1.34
C SER A 108 -14.37 1.27 -0.27
N ILE A 109 -13.95 1.76 0.90
CA ILE A 109 -13.56 0.89 2.03
C ILE A 109 -14.71 -0.02 2.43
N ALA A 110 -15.91 0.56 2.62
CA ALA A 110 -17.08 -0.22 3.01
C ALA A 110 -17.37 -1.34 2.00
N PHE A 111 -17.25 -1.04 0.70
CA PHE A 111 -17.43 -2.01 -0.36
C PHE A 111 -16.37 -3.11 -0.37
N ILE A 112 -15.09 -2.78 -0.14
CA ILE A 112 -14.01 -3.76 0.01
C ILE A 112 -14.27 -4.67 1.21
N CYS A 113 -14.66 -4.11 2.36
CA CYS A 113 -15.01 -4.88 3.55
C CYS A 113 -16.15 -5.85 3.28
N VAL A 114 -17.19 -5.41 2.57
CA VAL A 114 -18.31 -6.28 2.15
C VAL A 114 -17.84 -7.39 1.21
N GLY A 115 -17.00 -7.07 0.22
CA GLY A 115 -16.43 -8.05 -0.69
C GLY A 115 -15.59 -9.12 0.03
N VAL A 116 -14.75 -8.69 0.98
CA VAL A 116 -13.95 -9.60 1.82
C VAL A 116 -14.84 -10.47 2.70
N PHE A 117 -15.90 -9.90 3.28
CA PHE A 117 -16.86 -10.65 4.09
C PHE A 117 -17.58 -11.73 3.26
N LEU A 118 -18.01 -11.39 2.04
CA LEU A 118 -18.62 -12.34 1.10
C LEU A 118 -17.66 -13.47 0.71
N ILE A 119 -16.39 -13.17 0.43
CA ILE A 119 -15.36 -14.18 0.12
C ILE A 119 -15.13 -15.09 1.33
N SER A 120 -15.07 -14.51 2.53
CA SER A 120 -14.91 -15.29 3.77
C SER A 120 -16.10 -16.22 4.00
N LEU A 121 -17.32 -15.77 3.71
CA LEU A 121 -18.52 -16.59 3.81
C LEU A 121 -18.53 -17.72 2.76
N SER A 122 -18.06 -17.43 1.54
CA SER A 122 -17.93 -18.42 0.47
C SER A 122 -16.85 -19.48 0.75
N ASN A 123 -15.75 -19.11 1.41
CA ASN A 123 -14.70 -20.07 1.77
C ASN A 123 -15.07 -20.90 3.01
N GLY A 124 -15.95 -20.40 3.89
CA GLY A 124 -16.44 -21.13 5.07
C GLY A 124 -17.51 -22.20 4.80
N THR A 125 -17.91 -22.39 3.54
CA THR A 125 -18.89 -23.42 3.12
C THR A 125 -18.23 -24.66 2.45
N ARG A 126 -16.94 -24.89 2.70
CA ARG A 126 -16.24 -26.15 2.36
C ARG A 126 -15.44 -26.68 3.53
#